data_AF-A0A258TXG0-F1
#
_entry.id   AF-A0A258TXG0-F1
#
_cell.length_a   1.000
_cell.length_b   1.000
_cell.length_c   1.000
_cell.angle_alpha   90.00
_cell.angle_beta   90.00
_cell.angle_gamma   90.00
#
_symmetry.space_group_name_H-M   'P 1'
#
loop_
_entity.id
_entity.type
_entity.pdbx_description
1 polymer ?
#
loop_
_entity_poly.entity_id
_entity_poly.type
_entity_poly.pdbx_seq_one_letter_code
_entity_poly.pdbx_strand_id
1 'polypeptide(L)'
;MADEQLDALKLPPHSIEAEQSVIGGLLLENEALDKIADILGPDDFYQHDHKTIYQHISKLIERNRPADIVTVAESLESTAELSG
;
A
#
# COMPACT_ATOMS: atom_id res chain seq x y z
N MET A 1 -21.06 19.93 -16.31
CA MET A 1 -20.32 19.27 -17.41
C MET A 1 -18.93 19.88 -17.62
N ALA A 2 -18.73 21.21 -17.50
CA ALA A 2 -17.38 21.81 -17.56
C ALA A 2 -16.63 21.76 -16.22
N ASP A 3 -17.34 21.80 -15.08
CA ASP A 3 -16.73 21.83 -13.74
C ASP A 3 -16.11 20.48 -13.32
N GLU A 4 -16.68 19.36 -13.76
CA GLU A 4 -16.19 17.99 -13.47
C GLU A 4 -14.81 17.72 -14.08
N GLN A 5 -14.54 18.31 -15.25
CA GLN A 5 -13.27 18.18 -15.95
C GLN A 5 -12.16 18.99 -15.26
N LEU A 6 -12.51 20.10 -14.59
CA LEU A 6 -11.57 20.94 -13.85
C LEU A 6 -11.18 20.33 -12.49
N ASP A 7 -12.05 19.52 -11.88
CA ASP A 7 -11.73 18.82 -10.64
C ASP A 7 -10.79 17.63 -10.86
N ALA A 8 -10.86 16.97 -12.03
CA ALA A 8 -9.90 15.95 -12.44
C ALA A 8 -8.47 16.48 -12.62
N LEU A 9 -8.31 17.79 -12.90
CA LEU A 9 -7.02 18.48 -13.00
C LEU A 9 -6.38 18.82 -11.64
N LYS A 10 -7.13 18.71 -10.53
CA LYS A 10 -6.60 18.94 -9.17
C LYS A 10 -6.10 17.66 -8.50
N LEU A 11 -6.42 16.49 -9.06
CA LEU A 11 -5.97 15.22 -8.53
C LEU A 11 -4.57 14.91 -9.10
N PRO A 12 -3.57 14.64 -8.26
CA PRO A 12 -2.27 14.21 -8.77
C PRO A 12 -2.45 12.92 -9.61
N PRO A 13 -1.66 12.76 -10.68
CA PRO A 13 -1.71 11.55 -11.48
C PRO A 13 -1.39 10.34 -10.60
N HIS A 14 -2.29 9.37 -10.54
CA HIS A 14 -2.14 8.13 -9.79
C HIS A 14 -2.18 6.93 -10.75
N SER A 15 -1.59 5.80 -10.33
CA SER A 15 -1.64 4.55 -11.08
C SER A 15 -1.90 3.38 -10.13
N ILE A 16 -3.12 2.85 -10.18
CA ILE A 16 -3.53 1.67 -9.39
C ILE A 16 -2.66 0.45 -9.71
N GLU A 17 -2.26 0.28 -10.98
CA GLU A 17 -1.39 -0.81 -11.41
C GLU A 17 0.02 -0.69 -10.82
N ALA A 18 0.54 0.53 -10.70
CA ALA A 18 1.84 0.77 -10.07
C ALA A 18 1.78 0.45 -8.56
N GLU A 19 0.73 0.87 -7.87
CA GLU A 19 0.51 0.54 -6.45
C GLU A 19 0.43 -0.97 -6.21
N GLN A 20 -0.34 -1.68 -7.05
CA GLN A 20 -0.43 -3.14 -7.00
C GLN A 20 0.92 -3.81 -7.27
N SER A 21 1.71 -3.28 -8.21
CA SER A 21 3.04 -3.79 -8.53
C SER A 21 4.00 -3.63 -7.35
N VAL A 22 3.96 -2.51 -6.64
CA VAL A 22 4.76 -2.30 -5.42
C VAL A 22 4.35 -3.29 -4.33
N ILE A 23 3.05 -3.40 -4.04
CA ILE A 23 2.54 -4.33 -3.02
C ILE A 23 2.92 -5.76 -3.37
N GLY A 24 2.67 -6.20 -4.61
CA GLY A 24 3.04 -7.54 -5.08
C GLY A 24 4.53 -7.79 -5.00
N GLY A 25 5.35 -6.80 -5.37
CA GLY A 25 6.81 -6.86 -5.26
C GLY A 25 7.27 -7.07 -3.82
N LEU A 26 6.71 -6.32 -2.85
CA LEU A 26 7.05 -6.47 -1.45
C LEU A 26 6.61 -7.81 -0.86
N LEU A 27 5.45 -8.33 -1.28
CA LEU A 27 4.98 -9.67 -0.86
C LEU A 27 5.87 -10.80 -1.42
N LEU A 28 6.61 -10.55 -2.50
CA LEU A 28 7.56 -11.50 -3.09
C LEU A 28 8.99 -11.33 -2.53
N GLU A 29 9.43 -10.08 -2.33
CA GLU A 29 10.78 -9.72 -1.87
C GLU A 29 10.66 -8.68 -0.74
N ASN A 30 10.55 -9.13 0.51
CA ASN A 30 10.43 -8.23 1.68
C ASN A 30 11.64 -7.29 1.83
N GLU A 31 12.85 -7.73 1.45
CA GLU A 31 14.07 -6.93 1.47
C GLU A 31 14.00 -5.70 0.53
N ALA A 32 13.06 -5.68 -0.41
CA ALA A 32 12.85 -4.51 -1.26
C ALA A 32 12.30 -3.31 -0.47
N LEU A 33 11.73 -3.51 0.73
CA LEU A 33 11.26 -2.41 1.58
C LEU A 33 12.40 -1.44 1.92
N ASP A 34 13.56 -1.97 2.32
CA ASP A 34 14.73 -1.16 2.68
C ASP A 34 15.23 -0.29 1.51
N LYS A 35 14.96 -0.72 0.27
CA LYS A 35 15.36 0.01 -0.94
C LYS A 35 14.42 1.17 -1.27
N ILE A 36 13.17 1.12 -0.83
CA ILE A 36 12.12 2.07 -1.24
C ILE A 36 11.58 2.93 -0.09
N ALA A 37 11.79 2.55 1.17
CA ALA A 37 11.21 3.21 2.34
C ALA A 37 11.60 4.70 2.48
N ASP A 38 12.75 5.11 1.90
CA ASP A 38 13.19 6.51 1.90
C ASP A 38 12.41 7.41 0.94
N ILE A 39 11.74 6.83 -0.07
CA ILE A 39 11.09 7.57 -1.16
C ILE A 39 9.61 7.26 -1.34
N LEU A 40 9.12 6.19 -0.71
CA LEU A 40 7.73 5.77 -0.75
C LEU A 40 7.27 5.46 0.66
N GLY A 41 6.25 6.17 1.11
CA GLY A 41 5.53 5.92 2.35
C GLY A 41 4.06 5.58 2.10
N PRO A 42 3.32 5.24 3.17
CA PRO A 42 1.90 4.90 3.05
C PRO A 42 1.03 6.01 2.47
N ASP A 43 1.36 7.26 2.75
CA ASP A 43 0.57 8.42 2.33
C ASP A 43 0.71 8.73 0.83
N ASP A 44 1.66 8.08 0.13
CA ASP A 44 1.84 8.20 -1.32
C ASP A 44 0.88 7.31 -2.13
N PHE A 45 0.22 6.35 -1.48
CA PHE A 45 -0.80 5.51 -2.10
C PHE A 45 -2.12 6.26 -2.20
N TYR A 46 -2.69 6.27 -3.40
CA TYR A 46 -3.97 6.93 -3.67
C TYR A 46 -5.14 6.09 -3.14
N GLN A 47 -5.11 4.77 -3.35
CA GLN A 47 -6.17 3.88 -2.88
C GLN A 47 -6.02 3.62 -1.38
N HIS A 48 -7.07 3.89 -0.61
CA HIS A 48 -7.06 3.68 0.84
C HIS A 48 -6.67 2.24 1.22
N ASP A 49 -7.24 1.25 0.53
CA ASP A 49 -6.94 -0.16 0.81
C ASP A 49 -5.46 -0.49 0.56
N HIS A 50 -4.87 0.06 -0.51
CA HIS A 50 -3.46 -0.14 -0.82
C HIS A 50 -2.53 0.52 0.20
N LYS A 51 -2.89 1.74 0.64
CA LYS A 51 -2.22 2.41 1.75
C LYS A 51 -2.22 1.52 2.99
N THR A 52 -3.38 0.99 3.39
CA THR A 52 -3.53 0.13 4.55
C THR A 52 -2.71 -1.16 4.42
N ILE A 53 -2.77 -1.83 3.25
CA ILE A 53 -1.97 -3.02 2.97
C ILE A 53 -0.47 -2.72 3.09
N TYR A 54 0.02 -1.63 2.48
CA TYR A 54 1.42 -1.23 2.56
C TYR A 54 1.86 -0.94 3.99
N GLN A 55 1.02 -0.29 4.80
CA GLN A 55 1.31 -0.07 6.23
C GLN A 55 1.51 -1.38 6.99
N HIS A 56 0.66 -2.37 6.72
CA HIS A 56 0.75 -3.67 7.37
C HIS A 56 1.98 -4.47 6.93
N ILE A 57 2.29 -4.45 5.63
CA ILE A 57 3.54 -5.01 5.10
C ILE A 57 4.75 -4.38 5.80
N SER A 58 4.81 -3.06 5.85
CA SER A 58 5.94 -2.32 6.44
C SER A 58 6.09 -2.64 7.93
N LYS A 59 4.98 -2.58 8.70
CA LYS A 59 4.97 -2.92 10.15
C LYS A 59 5.44 -4.35 10.43
N LEU A 60 5.07 -5.32 9.58
CA LEU A 60 5.49 -6.70 9.74
C LEU A 60 7.01 -6.82 9.54
N ILE A 61 7.51 -6.28 8.42
CA ILE A 61 8.93 -6.34 8.05
C ILE A 61 9.80 -5.62 9.10
N GLU A 62 9.42 -4.41 9.54
CA GLU A 62 10.11 -3.66 10.59
C GLU A 62 10.19 -4.42 11.93
N ARG A 63 9.20 -5.29 12.20
CA ARG A 63 9.17 -6.17 13.38
C ARG A 63 9.90 -7.49 13.16
N ASN A 64 10.66 -7.62 12.08
CA ASN A 64 11.33 -8.85 11.66
C ASN A 64 10.35 -10.04 11.50
N ARG A 65 9.10 -9.76 11.11
CA ARG A 65 8.12 -10.78 10.74
C ARG A 65 7.95 -10.76 9.22
N PRO A 66 8.06 -11.90 8.52
CA PRO A 66 7.86 -11.92 7.08
C PRO A 66 6.45 -11.43 6.72
N ALA A 67 6.36 -10.65 5.64
CA ALA A 67 5.12 -10.18 5.06
C ALA A 67 4.82 -11.00 3.80
N ASP A 68 3.79 -11.81 3.88
CA ASP A 68 3.18 -12.57 2.80
C ASP A 68 1.66 -12.40 2.86
N ILE A 69 0.93 -12.99 1.92
CA ILE A 69 -0.53 -12.84 1.84
C ILE A 69 -1.22 -13.29 3.14
N VAL A 70 -0.73 -14.36 3.77
CA VAL A 70 -1.36 -14.93 4.97
C VAL A 70 -1.10 -14.04 6.18
N THR A 71 0.16 -13.69 6.42
CA THR A 71 0.57 -12.87 7.55
C THR A 71 0.03 -11.44 7.48
N VAL A 72 -0.10 -10.87 6.28
CA VAL A 72 -0.74 -9.57 6.07
C VAL A 72 -2.24 -9.66 6.35
N ALA A 73 -2.92 -10.69 5.85
CA ALA A 73 -4.34 -10.90 6.15
C ALA A 73 -4.59 -11.05 7.65
N GLU A 74 -3.81 -11.90 8.35
CA GLU A 74 -3.89 -12.02 9.81
C GLU A 74 -3.66 -10.67 10.51
N SER A 75 -2.70 -9.88 10.02
CA SER A 75 -2.39 -8.58 10.62
C SER A 75 -3.53 -7.57 10.44
N LEU A 76 -4.18 -7.55 9.27
CA LEU A 76 -5.33 -6.69 9.01
C LEU A 76 -6.56 -7.13 9.82
N GLU A 77 -6.77 -8.45 10.00
CA GLU A 77 -7.88 -8.97 10.80
C GLU A 77 -7.68 -8.61 12.28
N SER A 78 -6.44 -8.73 12.78
CA SER A 78 -6.09 -8.38 14.16
C SER A 78 -6.32 -6.90 14.50
N THR A 79 -6.37 -6.04 13.48
CA THR A 79 -6.62 -4.60 13.62
C THR A 79 -8.06 -4.20 13.28
N ALA A 80 -8.92 -5.17 12.94
CA ALA A 80 -10.28 -4.97 12.44
C ALA A 80 -10.36 -4.12 11.15
N GLU A 81 -9.28 -4.06 10.38
CA GLU A 81 -9.19 -3.33 9.11
C GLU A 81 -9.58 -4.21 7.91
N LEU A 82 -9.68 -5.54 8.11
CA LEU A 82 -10.42 -6.43 7.22
C LEU A 82 -11.91 -6.40 7.58
N SER A 83 -12.66 -5.51 6.94
CA SER A 83 -14.11 -5.61 6.87
C SER A 83 -14.48 -6.26 5.54
N GLY A 84 -15.16 -7.41 5.60
CA GLY A 84 -15.56 -8.21 4.43
C GLY A 84 -16.60 -7.58 3.53
#